data_AF-A0A0P9CEJ3-F1
#
_entry.id   AF-A0A0P9CEJ3-F1
#
_cell.length_a   1.000
_cell.length_b   1.000
_cell.length_c   1.000
_cell.angle_alpha   90.00
_cell.angle_beta   90.00
_cell.angle_gamma   90.00
#
_symmetry.space_group_name_H-M   'P 1'
#
loop_
_entity.id
_entity.type
_entity.pdbx_description
1 polymer ?
#
loop_
_entity_poly.entity_id
_entity_poly.type
_entity_poly.pdbx_seq_one_letter_code
_entity_poly.pdbx_strand_id
1 'polypeptide(L)'
;MTTIQDIMERLDNLQHQVFLQTLNPKSLDALLDMRQKALDLKNAFLNCSYIGTKVEVLDTLRVEIIECELTTHIFASEAMYQDSTEHIGRITELYESVS
;
A
#
# COMPACT_ATOMS: atom_id res chain seq x y z
N MET A 1 -21.76 8.55 1.34
CA MET A 1 -20.93 8.95 2.50
C MET A 1 -20.21 7.71 2.99
N THR A 2 -18.88 7.73 3.03
CA THR A 2 -18.08 6.67 3.63
C THR A 2 -18.36 6.63 5.13
N THR A 3 -18.71 5.46 5.65
CA THR A 3 -18.96 5.26 7.09
C THR A 3 -17.70 4.72 7.75
N ILE A 4 -17.60 4.84 9.08
CA ILE A 4 -16.50 4.20 9.83
C ILE A 4 -16.45 2.69 9.61
N GLN A 5 -17.61 2.04 9.46
CA GLN A 5 -17.68 0.60 9.17
C GLN A 5 -17.03 0.25 7.82
N ASP A 6 -17.27 1.04 6.78
CA ASP A 6 -16.65 0.88 5.46
C ASP A 6 -15.13 1.05 5.55
N ILE A 7 -14.65 1.99 6.38
CA ILE A 7 -13.22 2.17 6.62
C ILE A 7 -12.61 0.94 7.29
N MET A 8 -13.27 0.40 8.31
CA MET A 8 -12.80 -0.79 9.01
C MET A 8 -12.69 -2.00 8.08
N GLU A 9 -13.70 -2.22 7.23
CA GLU A 9 -13.70 -3.33 6.27
C GLU A 9 -12.60 -3.19 5.22
N ARG A 10 -12.43 -1.97 4.69
CA ARG A 10 -11.35 -1.68 3.73
C ARG A 10 -9.96 -1.80 4.36
N LEU A 11 -9.81 -1.40 5.63
CA LEU A 11 -8.58 -1.54 6.39
C LEU A 11 -8.23 -3.01 6.60
N ASP A 12 -9.18 -3.83 7.06
CA ASP A 12 -9.00 -5.26 7.27
C ASP A 12 -8.59 -5.97 5.96
N ASN A 13 -9.23 -5.62 4.84
CA ASN A 13 -8.83 -6.14 3.53
C ASN A 13 -7.39 -5.75 3.17
N LEU A 14 -7.00 -4.50 3.40
CA LEU A 14 -5.65 -4.01 3.14
C LEU A 14 -4.61 -4.70 4.01
N GLN A 15 -4.87 -4.86 5.31
CA GLN A 15 -4.02 -5.59 6.24
C GLN A 15 -3.86 -7.05 5.81
N HIS A 16 -4.95 -7.70 5.39
CA HIS A 16 -4.88 -9.05 4.85
C HIS A 16 -4.02 -9.13 3.59
N GLN A 17 -4.12 -8.16 2.68
CA GLN A 17 -3.27 -8.13 1.49
C GLN A 17 -1.80 -7.86 1.80
N VAL A 18 -1.51 -7.00 2.78
CA VAL A 18 -0.16 -6.78 3.30
C VAL A 18 0.41 -8.07 3.88
N PHE A 19 -0.38 -8.82 4.64
CA PHE A 19 0.03 -10.14 5.14
C PHE A 19 0.28 -11.13 3.99
N LEU A 20 -0.58 -11.18 2.98
CA LEU A 20 -0.36 -12.05 1.83
C LEU A 20 0.92 -11.69 1.05
N GLN A 21 1.28 -10.42 0.99
CA GLN A 21 2.52 -9.96 0.36
C GLN A 21 3.77 -10.51 1.06
N THR A 22 3.75 -10.67 2.39
CA THR A 22 4.90 -11.23 3.12
C THR A 22 5.05 -12.73 2.90
N LEU A 23 3.97 -13.43 2.56
CA LEU A 23 3.97 -14.85 2.23
C LEU A 23 4.33 -15.11 0.77
N ASN A 24 3.79 -14.30 -0.14
CA ASN A 24 3.98 -14.46 -1.56
C ASN A 24 4.12 -13.08 -2.23
N PRO A 25 5.31 -12.73 -2.76
CA PRO A 25 5.52 -11.47 -3.45
C PRO A 25 4.55 -11.29 -4.63
N LYS A 26 3.78 -10.20 -4.58
CA LYS A 26 2.91 -9.76 -5.66
C LYS A 26 3.70 -9.00 -6.72
N SER A 27 3.10 -8.86 -7.91
CA SER A 27 3.64 -8.02 -8.98
C SER A 27 3.69 -6.55 -8.57
N LEU A 28 4.57 -5.80 -9.24
CA LEU A 28 4.68 -4.35 -9.05
C LEU A 28 3.32 -3.64 -9.25
N ASP A 29 2.56 -3.98 -10.29
CA ASP A 29 1.24 -3.40 -10.54
C ASP A 29 0.27 -3.61 -9.37
N ALA A 30 0.27 -4.81 -8.80
CA ALA A 30 -0.57 -5.11 -7.64
C ALA A 30 -0.14 -4.34 -6.39
N LEU A 31 1.17 -4.11 -6.21
CA LEU A 31 1.70 -3.31 -5.11
C LEU A 31 1.35 -1.82 -5.27
N LEU A 32 1.39 -1.30 -6.51
CA LEU A 32 0.97 0.07 -6.81
C LEU A 32 -0.52 0.28 -6.57
N ASP A 33 -1.37 -0.69 -6.96
CA ASP A 33 -2.79 -0.70 -6.65
C ASP A 33 -3.06 -0.74 -5.13
N MET A 34 -2.34 -1.60 -4.39
CA MET A 34 -2.42 -1.64 -2.93
C MET A 34 -2.05 -0.30 -2.29
N ARG A 35 -0.97 0.33 -2.75
CA ARG A 35 -0.55 1.67 -2.29
C ARG A 35 -1.63 2.72 -2.55
N GLN A 36 -2.22 2.72 -3.75
CA GLN A 36 -3.28 3.66 -4.09
C GLN A 36 -4.51 3.45 -3.19
N LYS A 37 -4.93 2.19 -2.97
CA LYS A 37 -6.03 1.85 -2.07
C LYS A 37 -5.78 2.31 -0.63
N ALA A 38 -4.54 2.22 -0.15
CA ALA A 38 -4.17 2.69 1.19
C ALA A 38 -4.26 4.23 1.29
N LEU A 39 -3.80 4.96 0.26
CA LEU A 39 -3.97 6.41 0.17
C LEU A 39 -5.44 6.82 0.12
N ASP A 40 -6.25 6.12 -0.66
CA ASP A 40 -7.68 6.36 -0.77
C ASP A 40 -8.40 6.07 0.55
N LEU A 41 -7.95 5.07 1.30
CA LEU A 41 -8.48 4.74 2.63
C LEU A 41 -8.15 5.85 3.63
N LYS A 42 -6.90 6.32 3.66
CA LYS A 42 -6.46 7.46 4.48
C LYS A 42 -7.27 8.71 4.18
N ASN A 43 -7.46 9.02 2.90
CA ASN A 43 -8.29 10.14 2.47
C ASN A 43 -9.75 9.95 2.87
N ALA A 44 -10.31 8.74 2.74
CA ALA A 44 -11.67 8.44 3.16
C ALA A 44 -11.86 8.62 4.67
N PHE A 45 -10.88 8.18 5.47
CA PHE A 45 -10.86 8.40 6.92
C PHE A 45 -10.91 9.87 7.27
N LEU A 46 -9.98 10.67 6.74
CA LEU A 46 -9.93 12.11 7.02
C LEU A 46 -11.21 12.87 6.67
N ASN A 47 -11.98 12.36 5.70
CA ASN A 47 -13.21 12.98 5.21
C ASN A 47 -14.50 12.32 5.73
N CYS A 48 -14.42 11.31 6.59
CA CYS A 48 -15.62 10.63 7.10
C CYS A 48 -16.25 11.36 8.30
N SER A 49 -17.51 11.06 8.60
CA SER A 49 -18.18 11.55 9.80
C SER A 49 -17.84 10.64 10.99
N TYR A 50 -17.34 11.23 12.07
CA TYR A 50 -16.97 10.51 13.31
C TYR A 50 -18.06 10.52 14.39
N ILE A 51 -19.27 10.99 14.06
CA ILE A 51 -20.36 11.14 15.03
C ILE A 51 -20.73 9.76 15.62
N GLY A 52 -20.68 9.66 16.94
CA GLY A 52 -21.03 8.42 17.66
C GLY A 52 -19.88 7.40 17.77
N THR A 53 -18.70 7.69 17.22
CA THR A 53 -17.51 6.83 17.37
C THR A 53 -16.67 7.29 18.56
N LYS A 54 -16.18 6.34 19.35
CA LYS A 54 -15.29 6.61 20.49
C LYS A 54 -13.91 7.05 20.01
N VAL A 55 -13.29 7.98 20.74
CA VAL A 55 -11.97 8.52 20.38
C VAL A 55 -10.90 7.43 20.35
N GLU A 56 -10.96 6.47 21.26
CA GLU A 56 -10.00 5.35 21.33
C GLU A 56 -10.04 4.50 20.06
N VAL A 57 -11.23 4.27 19.51
CA VAL A 57 -11.41 3.55 18.24
C VAL A 57 -10.82 4.33 17.09
N LEU A 58 -11.03 5.66 17.06
CA LEU A 58 -10.48 6.52 16.02
C LEU A 58 -8.95 6.57 16.06
N ASP A 59 -8.35 6.57 17.26
CA ASP A 59 -6.90 6.58 17.41
C ASP A 59 -6.28 5.25 16.94
N THR A 60 -6.87 4.11 17.31
CA THR A 60 -6.47 2.80 16.78
C THR A 60 -6.56 2.76 15.26
N LEU A 61 -7.71 3.13 14.68
CA LEU A 61 -7.89 3.14 13.22
C LEU A 61 -6.90 4.06 12.53
N ARG A 62 -6.64 5.24 13.10
CA ARG A 62 -5.67 6.19 12.54
C ARG A 62 -4.27 5.58 12.47
N VAL A 63 -3.82 4.91 13.54
CA VAL A 63 -2.49 4.27 13.56
C VAL A 63 -2.42 3.15 12.52
N GLU A 64 -3.40 2.25 12.52
CA GLU A 64 -3.42 1.11 11.60
C GLU A 64 -3.49 1.52 10.12
N ILE A 65 -4.23 2.59 9.80
CA ILE A 65 -4.29 3.14 8.44
C ILE A 65 -2.92 3.71 8.02
N ILE A 66 -2.24 4.43 8.91
CA ILE A 66 -0.91 4.98 8.64
C ILE A 66 0.11 3.86 8.44
N GLU A 67 0.06 2.83 9.29
CA GLU A 67 0.92 1.66 9.14
C GLU A 67 0.70 0.97 7.79
N CYS A 68 -0.55 0.72 7.40
CA CYS A 68 -0.84 0.14 6.09
C CYS A 68 -0.35 1.01 4.93
N GLU A 69 -0.55 2.33 5.01
CA GLU A 69 -0.09 3.25 3.97
C GLU A 69 1.43 3.25 3.82
N LEU A 70 2.16 3.29 4.94
CA LEU A 70 3.61 3.23 4.93
C LEU A 70 4.12 1.88 4.42
N THR A 71 3.56 0.78 4.90
CA THR A 71 3.98 -0.57 4.48
C THR A 71 3.76 -0.80 2.99
N THR A 72 2.58 -0.45 2.47
CA THR A 72 2.31 -0.57 1.02
C THR A 72 3.17 0.36 0.18
N HIS A 73 3.49 1.56 0.69
CA HIS A 73 4.43 2.47 0.05
C HIS A 73 5.85 1.87 -0.04
N ILE A 74 6.34 1.26 1.04
CA ILE A 74 7.65 0.61 1.08
C ILE A 74 7.71 -0.52 0.05
N PHE A 75 6.75 -1.45 0.08
CA PHE A 75 6.74 -2.57 -0.87
C PHE A 75 6.72 -2.12 -2.33
N ALA A 76 5.87 -1.14 -2.67
CA ALA A 76 5.83 -0.60 -4.01
C ALA A 76 7.16 0.05 -4.41
N SER A 77 7.78 0.82 -3.52
CA SER A 77 9.03 1.52 -3.79
C SER A 77 10.20 0.55 -3.98
N GLU A 78 10.28 -0.49 -3.15
CA GLU A 78 11.27 -1.56 -3.26
C GLU A 78 11.11 -2.33 -4.58
N ALA A 79 9.88 -2.69 -4.95
CA ALA A 79 9.61 -3.37 -6.22
C ALA A 79 9.97 -2.50 -7.43
N MET A 80 9.66 -1.20 -7.40
CA MET A 80 10.06 -0.26 -8.46
C MET A 80 11.59 -0.16 -8.60
N TYR A 81 12.30 -0.16 -7.47
CA TYR A 81 13.75 -0.09 -7.46
C TYR A 81 14.38 -1.36 -8.05
N GLN A 82 13.86 -2.54 -7.69
CA GLN A 82 14.32 -3.82 -8.22
C GLN A 82 14.09 -3.90 -9.74
N ASP A 83 12.90 -3.54 -10.20
CA ASP A 83 12.52 -3.50 -11.61
C ASP A 83 13.45 -2.58 -12.42
N SER A 84 13.67 -1.36 -11.93
CA SER A 84 14.56 -0.39 -12.57
C SER A 84 16.01 -0.91 -12.65
N THR A 85 16.49 -1.53 -11.59
CA THR A 85 17.86 -2.08 -11.52
C THR A 85 18.04 -3.24 -12.51
N GLU A 86 17.05 -4.12 -12.62
CA GLU A 86 17.05 -5.23 -13.59
C GLU A 86 17.08 -4.71 -15.03
N HIS A 87 16.26 -3.71 -15.34
CA HIS A 87 16.23 -3.11 -16.68
C HIS A 87 17.54 -2.42 -17.04
N ILE A 88 18.14 -1.65 -16.12
CA ILE A 88 19.44 -1.01 -16.34
C ILE A 88 20.55 -2.05 -16.55
N GLY A 89 20.53 -3.14 -15.76
CA GLY A 89 21.48 -4.25 -15.92
C GLY A 89 21.41 -4.84 -17.33
N ARG A 90 20.21 -5.18 -17.80
CA ARG A 90 20.00 -5.73 -19.15
C ARG A 90 20.45 -4.77 -20.26
N ILE A 91 20.19 -3.47 -20.11
CA ILE A 91 20.65 -2.45 -21.07
C ILE A 91 22.18 -2.40 -21.11
N THR A 92 22.83 -2.49 -19.94
CA THR A 92 24.29 -2.49 -19.82
C THR A 92 24.89 -3.72 -20.50
N GLU A 93 24.35 -4.91 -20.22
CA GLU A 93 24.76 -6.17 -20.87
C GLU A 93 24.62 -6.09 -22.40
N LEU A 94 23.50 -5.55 -22.88
CA LEU A 94 23.29 -5.35 -24.31
C LEU A 94 24.36 -4.42 -24.89
N TYR A 95 24.63 -3.29 -24.26
CA TYR A 95 25.63 -2.33 -24.73
C TYR A 95 27.05 -2.93 -24.76
N GLU A 96 27.41 -3.71 -23.75
CA GLU A 96 28.69 -4.42 -23.67
C GLU A 96 28.81 -5.56 -24.70
N SER A 97 27.69 -6.20 -25.06
CA SER A 97 27.68 -7.31 -26.04
C SER A 97 27.86 -6.87 -27.50
N VAL A 98 27.63 -5.59 -27.81
CA VAL A 98 27.82 -5.02 -29.16
C VAL A 98 29.13 -4.25 -29.31
N SER A 99 29.95 -4.18 -28.26
CA SER A 99 31.22 -3.46 -28.24
C SER A 99 32.43 -4.39 -28.40
#